data_AF-A0A9D1GGV3-F1
#
_entry.id   AF-A0A9D1GGV3-F1
#
_cell.length_a   1.000
_cell.length_b   1.000
_cell.length_c   1.000
_cell.angle_alpha   90.00
_cell.angle_beta   90.00
_cell.angle_gamma   90.00
#
_symmetry.space_group_name_H-M   'P 1'
#
loop_
_entity.id
_entity.type
_entity.pdbx_description
1 polymer ?
#
loop_
_entity_poly.entity_id
_entity_poly.type
_entity_poly.pdbx_seq_one_letter_code
_entity_poly.pdbx_strand_id
1 'polypeptide(L)'
;MIFCFLTLAANAYLLYSLHAKTDRILWEAHQIQNDVNDQLNSMYTQISRQKEQITDLKEYMEKSQSLFHETRADMKFRDGKLYVTAEAIPKSQSEGQQVIAGIQAGDRVYEAFLDDDGRAVLEVDVSSSLQLYFKIINGDETVTEYTDKITPAAQMEVSISSEWDGTDQLQIILDSQAEEAAGSSFGEGTFILVKTGEIHPEPGTGYGGGSFRASASLEGEAPDLPEEVPEGIRIPANRVSQGDFAIYQGDFSEYAQKKDGSQYQVYFTAETDGGLTYLTYPNPAVEFSFYEGGTSRSTSGSRMYPVFDLQKD
;
A
#
# COMPACT_ATOMS: atom_id res chain seq x y z
N MET A 1 -6.17 -6.27 80.06
CA MET A 1 -7.15 -5.49 79.25
C MET A 1 -6.51 -4.26 78.61
N ILE A 2 -5.85 -3.37 79.35
CA ILE A 2 -5.20 -2.14 78.82
C ILE A 2 -4.12 -2.41 77.74
N PHE A 3 -3.28 -3.42 77.92
CA PHE A 3 -2.24 -3.81 76.93
C PHE A 3 -2.82 -4.30 75.58
N CYS A 4 -3.99 -4.94 75.58
CA CYS A 4 -4.67 -5.39 74.35
C CYS A 4 -5.26 -4.21 73.57
N PHE A 5 -5.77 -3.18 74.27
CA PHE A 5 -6.27 -1.96 73.62
C PHE A 5 -5.15 -1.11 73.03
N LEU A 6 -4.00 -1.01 73.71
CA LEU A 6 -2.83 -0.27 73.20
C LEU A 6 -2.22 -0.94 71.96
N THR A 7 -2.15 -2.28 71.92
CA THR A 7 -1.67 -3.03 70.76
C THR A 7 -2.65 -2.95 69.57
N LEU A 8 -3.95 -3.00 69.82
CA LEU A 8 -4.97 -2.79 68.78
C LEU A 8 -4.92 -1.38 68.20
N ALA A 9 -4.77 -0.36 69.05
CA ALA A 9 -4.64 1.03 68.62
C ALA A 9 -3.35 1.29 67.83
N ALA A 10 -2.23 0.70 68.26
CA ALA A 10 -0.96 0.77 67.53
C ALA A 10 -1.05 0.11 66.16
N ASN A 11 -1.70 -1.06 66.07
CA ASN A 11 -1.92 -1.75 64.79
C ASN A 11 -2.87 -0.98 63.87
N ALA A 12 -3.95 -0.39 64.40
CA ALA A 12 -4.87 0.43 63.61
C ALA A 12 -4.16 1.70 63.08
N TYR A 13 -3.32 2.34 63.89
CA TYR A 13 -2.52 3.49 63.47
C TYR A 13 -1.48 3.11 62.40
N LEU A 14 -0.79 1.97 62.57
CA LEU A 14 0.14 1.43 61.57
C LEU A 14 -0.56 1.17 60.24
N LEU A 15 -1.73 0.50 60.28
CA LEU A 15 -2.53 0.19 59.10
C LEU A 15 -2.98 1.47 58.38
N TYR A 16 -3.46 2.48 59.12
CA TYR A 16 -3.84 3.78 58.58
C TYR A 16 -2.65 4.51 57.94
N SER A 17 -1.49 4.50 58.61
CA SER A 17 -0.27 5.14 58.07
C SER A 17 0.25 4.44 56.82
N LEU A 18 0.12 3.12 56.73
CA LEU A 18 0.48 2.33 55.57
C LEU A 18 -0.46 2.59 54.40
N HIS A 19 -1.76 2.72 54.66
CA HIS A 19 -2.75 3.05 53.64
C HIS A 19 -2.48 4.45 53.05
N ALA A 20 -2.29 5.46 53.93
CA ALA A 20 -1.96 6.81 53.49
C ALA A 20 -0.65 6.89 52.68
N LYS A 21 0.36 6.08 53.02
CA LYS A 21 1.60 5.96 52.22
C LYS A 21 1.34 5.27 50.87
N THR A 22 0.50 4.26 50.83
CA THR A 22 0.15 3.53 49.60
C THR A 22 -0.61 4.43 48.63
N ASP A 23 -1.60 5.19 49.12
CA ASP A 23 -2.36 6.15 48.30
C ASP A 23 -1.46 7.25 47.74
N ARG A 24 -0.52 7.73 48.56
CA ARG A 24 0.47 8.71 48.13
C ARG A 24 1.40 8.15 47.04
N ILE A 25 1.87 6.91 47.19
CA ILE A 25 2.70 6.25 46.18
C ILE A 25 1.91 6.03 44.88
N LEU A 26 0.65 5.60 44.96
CA LEU A 26 -0.22 5.45 43.78
C LEU A 26 -0.43 6.77 43.06
N TRP A 27 -0.67 7.85 43.81
CA TRP A 27 -0.82 9.18 43.25
C TRP A 27 0.48 9.68 42.59
N GLU A 28 1.62 9.54 43.28
CA GLU A 28 2.94 9.89 42.73
C GLU A 28 3.26 9.06 41.47
N ALA A 29 2.93 7.76 41.47
CA ALA A 29 3.11 6.89 40.30
C ALA A 29 2.24 7.32 39.10
N HIS A 30 0.98 7.70 39.34
CA HIS A 30 0.11 8.22 38.28
C HIS A 30 0.59 9.57 37.73
N GLN A 31 1.11 10.46 38.58
CA GLN A 31 1.70 11.72 38.11
C GLN A 31 2.95 11.47 37.25
N ILE A 32 3.84 10.59 37.69
CA ILE A 32 5.03 10.20 36.91
C ILE A 32 4.60 9.60 35.56
N GLN A 33 3.57 8.74 35.53
CA GLN A 33 3.09 8.14 34.29
C GLN A 33 2.55 9.19 33.32
N ASN A 34 1.80 10.18 33.81
CA ASN A 34 1.28 11.26 32.97
C ASN A 34 2.41 12.15 32.43
N ASP A 35 3.37 12.54 33.28
CA ASP A 35 4.52 13.33 32.86
C ASP A 35 5.37 12.62 31.81
N VAL A 36 5.59 11.30 31.97
CA VAL A 36 6.31 10.48 30.99
C VAL A 36 5.54 10.42 29.67
N ASN A 37 4.22 10.23 29.69
CA ASN A 37 3.41 10.22 28.47
C ASN A 37 3.44 11.57 27.74
N ASP A 38 3.35 12.68 28.46
CA ASP A 38 3.40 14.02 27.88
C ASP A 38 4.78 14.31 27.26
N GLN A 39 5.86 13.91 27.95
CA GLN A 39 7.22 14.00 27.42
C GLN A 39 7.39 13.14 26.16
N LEU A 40 6.91 11.89 26.17
CA LEU A 40 6.95 11.00 25.01
C LEU A 40 6.21 11.61 23.82
N ASN A 41 4.99 12.09 24.01
CA ASN A 41 4.20 12.72 22.94
C ASN A 41 4.89 13.96 22.36
N SER A 42 5.51 14.79 23.21
CA SER A 42 6.31 15.94 22.78
C SER A 42 7.54 15.50 21.97
N MET A 43 8.26 14.49 22.43
CA MET A 43 9.41 13.92 21.72
C MET A 43 9.01 13.34 20.36
N TYR A 44 7.92 12.57 20.29
CA TYR A 44 7.40 12.03 19.02
C TYR A 44 7.08 13.15 18.02
N THR A 45 6.46 14.23 18.49
CA THR A 45 6.15 15.40 17.65
C THR A 45 7.42 16.09 17.14
N GLN A 46 8.43 16.24 18.00
CA GLN A 46 9.71 16.86 17.62
C GLN A 46 10.49 15.99 16.63
N ILE A 47 10.57 14.66 16.86
CA ILE A 47 11.22 13.71 15.97
C ILE A 47 10.53 13.71 14.60
N SER A 48 9.19 13.75 14.57
CA SER A 48 8.44 13.78 13.31
C SER A 48 8.78 15.03 12.49
N ARG A 49 8.82 16.21 13.12
CA ARG A 49 9.24 17.46 12.44
C ARG A 49 10.69 17.44 11.98
N GLN A 50 11.60 16.88 12.77
CA GLN A 50 13.01 16.75 12.37
C GLN A 50 13.16 15.80 11.18
N LYS A 51 12.39 14.71 11.14
CA LYS A 51 12.37 13.78 10.01
C LYS A 51 11.90 14.49 8.73
N GLU A 52 10.85 15.31 8.83
CA GLU A 52 10.36 16.14 7.72
C GLU A 52 11.45 17.11 7.22
N GLN A 53 12.07 17.87 8.12
CA GLN A 53 13.15 18.81 7.77
C GLN A 53 14.36 18.13 7.11
N ILE A 54 14.74 16.93 7.58
CA ILE A 54 15.83 16.16 6.97
C ILE A 54 15.44 15.69 5.56
N THR A 55 14.17 15.32 5.37
CA THR A 55 13.65 14.90 4.06
C THR A 55 13.68 16.07 3.07
N ASP A 56 13.19 17.24 3.48
CA ASP A 56 13.22 18.46 2.66
C ASP A 56 14.65 18.87 2.29
N LEU A 57 15.58 18.78 3.24
CA LEU A 57 16.99 19.11 2.99
C LEU A 57 17.63 18.12 2.01
N LYS A 58 17.31 16.83 2.13
CA LYS A 58 17.77 15.80 1.20
C LYS A 58 17.28 16.10 -0.22
N GLU A 59 16.00 16.38 -0.37
CA GLU A 59 15.39 16.72 -1.67
C GLU A 59 16.01 17.99 -2.26
N TYR A 60 16.23 19.03 -1.44
CA TYR A 60 16.91 20.25 -1.89
C TYR A 60 18.34 19.97 -2.36
N MET A 61 19.10 19.16 -1.61
CA MET A 61 20.46 18.80 -1.99
C MET A 61 20.49 18.02 -3.32
N GLU A 62 19.61 17.02 -3.48
CA GLU A 62 19.47 16.25 -4.72
C GLU A 62 19.14 17.17 -5.92
N LYS A 63 18.13 18.04 -5.77
CA LYS A 63 17.77 19.03 -6.80
C LYS A 63 18.91 20.00 -7.12
N SER A 64 19.70 20.39 -6.13
CA SER A 64 20.84 21.30 -6.35
C SER A 64 21.96 20.66 -7.16
N GLN A 65 22.20 19.36 -6.97
CA GLN A 65 23.26 18.60 -7.63
C GLN A 65 22.85 18.07 -9.00
N SER A 66 21.55 17.94 -9.26
CA SER A 66 21.05 17.48 -10.56
C SER A 66 21.50 18.38 -11.71
N LEU A 67 21.79 17.76 -12.85
CA LEU A 67 22.06 18.37 -14.15
C LEU A 67 20.78 18.86 -14.84
N PHE A 68 19.61 18.46 -14.34
CA PHE A 68 18.32 18.70 -14.96
C PHE A 68 17.44 19.61 -14.08
N HIS A 69 16.64 20.47 -14.73
CA HIS A 69 15.58 21.23 -14.07
C HIS A 69 14.42 20.33 -13.66
N GLU A 70 14.08 19.39 -14.54
CA GLU A 70 12.99 18.46 -14.39
C GLU A 70 13.35 17.15 -15.07
N THR A 71 12.98 16.04 -14.44
CA THR A 71 12.99 14.70 -15.03
C THR A 71 11.65 14.05 -14.73
N ARG A 72 11.12 13.30 -15.69
CA ARG A 72 9.86 12.57 -15.54
C ARG A 72 9.95 11.23 -16.26
N ALA A 73 9.27 10.24 -15.72
CA ALA A 73 9.03 8.97 -16.37
C ALA A 73 7.53 8.66 -16.34
N ASP A 74 7.00 8.22 -17.47
CA ASP A 74 5.65 7.66 -17.59
C ASP A 74 5.75 6.27 -18.22
N MET A 75 4.88 5.34 -17.81
CA MET A 75 4.96 3.94 -18.23
C MET A 75 3.62 3.47 -18.76
N LYS A 76 3.65 2.78 -19.91
CA LYS A 76 2.48 2.14 -20.50
C LYS A 76 2.82 0.77 -21.01
N PHE A 77 1.92 -0.19 -20.83
CA PHE A 77 2.07 -1.53 -21.37
C PHE A 77 1.15 -1.70 -22.58
N ARG A 78 1.71 -2.14 -23.70
CA ARG A 78 0.99 -2.37 -24.96
C ARG A 78 1.61 -3.53 -25.69
N ASP A 79 0.79 -4.39 -26.28
CA ASP A 79 1.22 -5.49 -27.14
C ASP A 79 2.30 -6.40 -26.49
N GLY A 80 2.22 -6.62 -25.17
CA GLY A 80 3.18 -7.44 -24.44
C GLY A 80 4.51 -6.73 -24.10
N LYS A 81 4.63 -5.43 -24.37
CA LYS A 81 5.84 -4.63 -24.18
C LYS A 81 5.61 -3.45 -23.23
N LEU A 82 6.63 -3.11 -22.46
CA LEU A 82 6.64 -1.93 -21.61
C LEU A 82 7.25 -0.75 -22.38
N TYR A 83 6.50 0.32 -22.52
CA TYR A 83 6.96 1.58 -23.10
C TYR A 83 7.17 2.58 -21.98
N VAL A 84 8.38 3.12 -21.89
CA VAL A 84 8.74 4.15 -20.93
C VAL A 84 8.98 5.45 -21.67
N THR A 85 8.18 6.46 -21.35
CA THR A 85 8.38 7.83 -21.83
C THR A 85 9.23 8.56 -20.80
N ALA A 86 10.48 8.83 -21.13
CA ALA A 86 11.41 9.59 -20.30
C ALA A 86 11.47 11.03 -20.81
N GLU A 87 11.27 11.99 -19.91
CA GLU A 87 11.37 13.41 -20.20
C GLU A 87 12.46 14.03 -19.32
N ALA A 88 13.30 14.89 -19.89
CA ALA A 88 14.27 15.65 -19.12
C ALA A 88 14.59 17.00 -19.74
N ILE A 89 14.75 18.01 -18.89
CA ILE A 89 15.11 19.37 -19.27
C ILE A 89 16.46 19.72 -18.64
N PRO A 90 17.57 19.79 -19.41
CA PRO A 90 18.88 20.16 -18.87
C PRO A 90 18.90 21.58 -18.29
N LYS A 91 19.69 21.81 -17.22
CA LYS A 91 19.93 23.15 -16.66
C LYS A 91 20.76 24.06 -17.57
N SER A 92 21.58 23.45 -18.42
CA SER A 92 22.37 24.14 -19.43
C SER A 92 22.33 23.34 -20.73
N GLN A 93 22.15 24.06 -21.84
CA GLN A 93 22.17 23.49 -23.18
C GLN A 93 23.12 24.31 -24.06
N SER A 94 24.20 23.68 -24.49
CA SER A 94 25.19 24.23 -25.41
C SER A 94 24.90 23.78 -26.84
N GLU A 95 25.36 24.54 -27.82
CA GLU A 95 25.23 24.16 -29.23
C GLU A 95 25.97 22.84 -29.50
N GLY A 96 25.27 21.86 -30.10
CA GLY A 96 25.81 20.52 -30.35
C GLY A 96 25.74 19.55 -29.16
N GLN A 97 25.21 19.97 -28.01
CA GLN A 97 24.97 19.08 -26.87
C GLN A 97 23.82 18.12 -27.19
N GLN A 98 24.06 16.84 -26.93
CA GLN A 98 23.05 15.78 -27.08
C GLN A 98 22.63 15.27 -25.71
N VAL A 99 21.37 14.90 -25.58
CA VAL A 99 20.84 14.28 -24.37
C VAL A 99 20.24 12.94 -24.74
N ILE A 100 20.58 11.91 -23.97
CA ILE A 100 20.10 10.55 -24.13
C ILE A 100 19.36 10.17 -22.85
N ALA A 101 18.15 9.65 -22.99
CA ALA A 101 17.50 8.89 -21.94
C ALA A 101 17.95 7.43 -22.05
N GLY A 102 18.28 6.81 -20.91
CA GLY A 102 18.60 5.40 -20.87
C GLY A 102 17.95 4.69 -19.70
N ILE A 103 17.57 3.45 -19.93
CA ILE A 103 16.90 2.59 -18.96
C ILE A 103 17.68 1.30 -18.85
N GLN A 104 18.12 0.97 -17.64
CA GLN A 104 18.66 -0.34 -17.33
C GLN A 104 17.54 -1.22 -16.76
N ALA A 105 17.29 -2.36 -17.41
CA ALA A 105 16.36 -3.41 -17.00
C ALA A 105 17.14 -4.72 -16.84
N GLY A 106 17.48 -5.07 -15.60
CA GLY A 106 18.42 -6.16 -15.31
C GLY A 106 19.78 -5.92 -15.97
N ASP A 107 20.18 -6.84 -16.85
CA ASP A 107 21.45 -6.78 -17.60
C ASP A 107 21.33 -6.04 -18.95
N ARG A 108 20.12 -5.67 -19.35
CA ARG A 108 19.88 -4.96 -20.62
C ARG A 108 19.83 -3.45 -20.39
N VAL A 109 20.35 -2.72 -21.37
CA VAL A 109 20.37 -1.26 -21.39
C VAL A 109 19.72 -0.78 -22.68
N TYR A 110 18.75 0.11 -22.55
CA TYR A 110 18.02 0.74 -23.64
C TYR A 110 18.36 2.21 -23.66
N GLU A 111 18.64 2.78 -24.83
CA GLU A 111 19.00 4.19 -24.97
C GLU A 111 18.32 4.81 -26.17
N ALA A 112 17.87 6.05 -26.01
CA ALA A 112 17.31 6.85 -27.08
C ALA A 112 17.67 8.33 -26.88
N PHE A 113 17.92 9.05 -27.97
CA PHE A 113 18.08 10.49 -27.93
C PHE A 113 16.76 11.15 -27.54
N LEU A 114 16.83 12.20 -26.74
CA LEU A 114 15.69 13.07 -26.52
C LEU A 114 15.36 13.81 -27.82
N ASP A 115 14.06 13.98 -28.10
CA ASP A 115 13.54 14.82 -29.15
C ASP A 115 13.63 16.32 -28.79
N ASP A 116 13.13 17.17 -29.68
CA ASP A 116 13.14 18.63 -29.50
C ASP A 116 12.30 19.10 -28.30
N ASP A 117 11.37 18.26 -27.83
CA ASP A 117 10.55 18.51 -26.63
C ASP A 117 11.19 17.93 -25.35
N GLY A 118 12.40 17.36 -25.45
CA GLY A 118 13.12 16.78 -24.31
C GLY A 118 12.60 15.40 -23.91
N ARG A 119 12.01 14.65 -24.86
CA ARG A 119 11.33 13.37 -24.59
C ARG A 119 11.94 12.23 -25.38
N ALA A 120 11.93 11.04 -24.80
CA ALA A 120 12.27 9.80 -25.48
C ALA A 120 11.31 8.69 -25.05
N VAL A 121 10.87 7.89 -26.01
CA VAL A 121 10.06 6.69 -25.76
C VAL A 121 10.93 5.46 -25.99
N LEU A 122 11.12 4.66 -24.94
CA LEU A 122 11.90 3.44 -24.98
C LEU A 122 10.97 2.23 -24.84
N GLU A 123 11.06 1.30 -25.78
CA GLU A 123 10.51 -0.04 -25.62
C GLU A 123 11.50 -0.86 -24.79
N VAL A 124 11.07 -1.31 -23.61
CA VAL A 124 11.91 -2.04 -22.66
C VAL A 124 11.26 -3.37 -22.32
N ASP A 125 12.09 -4.37 -22.07
CA ASP A 125 11.59 -5.61 -21.49
C ASP A 125 11.14 -5.37 -20.05
N VAL A 126 10.11 -6.12 -19.65
CA VAL A 126 9.52 -6.03 -18.33
C VAL A 126 10.53 -6.57 -17.30
N SER A 127 10.75 -5.79 -16.24
CA SER A 127 11.64 -6.13 -15.13
C SER A 127 11.00 -5.67 -13.83
N SER A 128 11.30 -6.35 -12.72
CA SER A 128 10.82 -5.97 -11.39
C SER A 128 11.32 -4.59 -10.96
N SER A 129 12.47 -4.15 -11.49
CA SER A 129 13.04 -2.83 -11.26
C SER A 129 13.70 -2.29 -12.53
N LEU A 130 13.50 -1.00 -12.76
CA LEU A 130 14.11 -0.23 -13.82
C LEU A 130 14.96 0.88 -13.21
N GLN A 131 16.16 1.09 -13.73
CA GLN A 131 17.02 2.21 -13.36
C GLN A 131 17.08 3.17 -14.54
N LEU A 132 16.32 4.27 -14.45
CA LEU A 132 16.39 5.36 -15.42
C LEU A 132 17.63 6.21 -15.15
N TYR A 133 18.23 6.71 -16.23
CA TYR A 133 19.31 7.67 -16.19
C TYR A 133 19.24 8.57 -17.42
N PHE A 134 19.88 9.73 -17.32
CA PHE A 134 20.06 10.64 -18.44
C PHE A 134 21.54 10.90 -18.66
N LYS A 135 21.95 10.95 -19.92
CA LYS A 135 23.32 11.26 -20.34
C LYS A 135 23.33 12.56 -21.10
N ILE A 136 24.24 13.45 -20.72
CA ILE A 136 24.58 14.65 -21.49
C ILE A 136 25.92 14.38 -22.17
N ILE A 137 25.92 14.50 -23.51
CA ILE A 137 27.13 14.40 -24.34
C ILE A 137 27.44 15.79 -24.90
N ASN A 138 28.64 16.29 -24.61
CA ASN A 138 29.13 17.56 -25.09
C ASN A 138 30.56 17.39 -25.64
N GLY A 139 30.68 17.14 -26.94
CA GLY A 139 31.95 16.75 -27.56
C GLY A 139 32.46 15.43 -26.98
N ASP A 140 33.66 15.44 -26.39
CA ASP A 140 34.27 14.26 -25.75
C ASP A 140 33.83 14.06 -24.29
N GLU A 141 33.13 15.05 -23.70
CA GLU A 141 32.65 14.97 -22.32
C GLU A 141 31.29 14.27 -22.27
N THR A 142 31.18 13.25 -21.44
CA THR A 142 29.91 12.56 -21.15
C THR A 142 29.68 12.55 -19.65
N VAL A 143 28.53 13.04 -19.23
CA VAL A 143 28.10 13.00 -17.82
C VAL A 143 26.79 12.24 -17.76
N THR A 144 26.67 11.33 -16.79
CA THR A 144 25.47 10.51 -16.56
C THR A 144 24.90 10.83 -15.19
N GLU A 145 23.59 11.03 -15.13
CA GLU A 145 22.84 11.15 -13.88
C GLU A 145 21.80 10.04 -13.79
N TYR A 146 21.81 9.31 -12.69
CA TYR A 146 20.83 8.26 -12.40
C TYR A 146 19.68 8.85 -11.58
N THR A 147 18.45 8.51 -11.95
CA THR A 147 17.27 8.83 -11.14
C THR A 147 17.09 7.79 -10.04
N ASP A 148 16.04 7.91 -9.24
CA ASP A 148 15.63 6.80 -8.38
C ASP A 148 15.22 5.58 -9.21
N LYS A 149 15.37 4.39 -8.61
CA LYS A 149 14.87 3.15 -9.18
C LYS A 149 13.35 3.21 -9.27
N ILE A 150 12.83 2.77 -10.41
CA ILE A 150 11.42 2.72 -10.68
C ILE A 150 10.96 1.27 -10.63
N THR A 151 9.86 1.05 -9.93
CA THR A 151 9.18 -0.24 -9.88
C THR A 151 7.98 -0.17 -10.81
N PRO A 152 8.00 -0.84 -12.00
CA PRO A 152 6.97 -0.63 -13.02
C PRO A 152 5.55 -0.87 -12.52
N ALA A 153 5.31 -1.92 -11.73
CA ALA A 153 3.96 -2.20 -11.26
C ALA A 153 3.44 -1.13 -10.29
N ALA A 154 4.32 -0.50 -9.51
CA ALA A 154 3.94 0.60 -8.62
C ALA A 154 3.59 1.89 -9.39
N GLN A 155 4.25 2.15 -10.53
CA GLN A 155 3.90 3.28 -11.40
C GLN A 155 2.59 3.07 -12.17
N MET A 156 2.24 1.81 -12.41
CA MET A 156 1.07 1.41 -13.17
C MET A 156 -0.10 0.98 -12.28
N GLU A 157 -0.06 1.30 -10.98
CA GLU A 157 -1.14 0.94 -10.06
C GLU A 157 -2.45 1.66 -10.43
N VAL A 158 -3.57 0.98 -10.21
CA VAL A 158 -4.90 1.57 -10.41
C VAL A 158 -5.68 1.56 -9.11
N SER A 159 -6.45 2.62 -8.88
CA SER A 159 -7.30 2.73 -7.70
C SER A 159 -8.63 2.01 -7.91
N ILE A 160 -9.12 1.37 -6.85
CA ILE A 160 -10.43 0.70 -6.83
C ILE A 160 -11.19 1.05 -5.55
N SER A 161 -12.51 0.92 -5.60
CA SER A 161 -13.36 0.90 -4.41
C SER A 161 -14.04 -0.46 -4.28
N SER A 162 -14.21 -0.95 -3.05
CA SER A 162 -14.91 -2.19 -2.75
C SER A 162 -16.09 -1.96 -1.82
N GLU A 163 -17.23 -2.56 -2.11
CA GLU A 163 -18.46 -2.42 -1.32
C GLU A 163 -19.25 -3.73 -1.30
N TRP A 164 -19.86 -4.04 -0.15
CA TRP A 164 -20.87 -5.09 -0.07
C TRP A 164 -22.24 -4.47 -0.27
N ASP A 165 -22.99 -4.96 -1.27
CA ASP A 165 -24.40 -4.66 -1.31
C ASP A 165 -25.11 -5.41 -0.17
N GLY A 166 -26.24 -4.89 0.30
CA GLY A 166 -26.99 -5.48 1.42
C GLY A 166 -27.53 -6.90 1.17
N THR A 167 -27.16 -7.55 0.07
CA THR A 167 -27.62 -8.87 -0.39
C THR A 167 -26.47 -9.86 -0.60
N ASP A 168 -25.38 -9.72 0.15
CA ASP A 168 -24.22 -10.62 0.13
C ASP A 168 -23.48 -10.64 -1.23
N GLN A 169 -23.66 -9.61 -2.05
CA GLN A 169 -22.84 -9.41 -3.24
C GLN A 169 -21.71 -8.42 -2.94
N LEU A 170 -20.53 -8.74 -3.44
CA LEU A 170 -19.38 -7.85 -3.41
C LEU A 170 -19.26 -7.12 -4.73
N GLN A 171 -19.01 -5.82 -4.66
CA GLN A 171 -18.78 -4.95 -5.80
C GLN A 171 -17.36 -4.40 -5.76
N ILE A 172 -16.67 -4.46 -6.90
CA ILE A 172 -15.44 -3.70 -7.16
C ILE A 172 -15.77 -2.63 -8.19
N ILE A 173 -15.44 -1.39 -7.88
CA ILE A 173 -15.75 -0.23 -8.69
C ILE A 173 -14.42 0.35 -9.17
N LEU A 174 -14.28 0.43 -10.50
CA LEU A 174 -13.22 1.15 -11.18
C LEU A 174 -13.84 2.38 -11.85
N ASP A 175 -13.19 3.53 -11.70
CA ASP A 175 -13.57 4.75 -12.40
C ASP A 175 -12.83 4.87 -13.75
N SER A 176 -13.15 5.91 -14.51
CA SER A 176 -12.48 6.18 -15.79
C SER A 176 -10.99 6.49 -15.65
N GLN A 177 -10.52 6.97 -14.48
CA GLN A 177 -9.10 7.24 -14.25
C GLN A 177 -8.32 5.93 -14.13
N ALA A 178 -8.92 4.88 -13.58
CA ALA A 178 -8.30 3.56 -13.53
C ALA A 178 -8.06 2.97 -14.93
N GLU A 179 -9.02 3.08 -15.85
CA GLU A 179 -8.83 2.63 -17.25
C GLU A 179 -7.79 3.49 -17.99
N GLU A 180 -7.75 4.79 -17.73
CA GLU A 180 -6.73 5.69 -18.30
C GLU A 180 -5.32 5.34 -17.80
N ALA A 181 -5.17 5.09 -16.49
CA ALA A 181 -3.92 4.69 -15.86
C ALA A 181 -3.44 3.30 -16.35
N ALA A 182 -4.37 2.36 -16.54
CA ALA A 182 -4.07 1.06 -17.16
C ALA A 182 -3.71 1.18 -18.66
N GLY A 183 -4.07 2.30 -19.29
CA GLY A 183 -3.86 2.56 -20.71
C GLY A 183 -4.75 1.73 -21.65
N SER A 184 -5.71 0.99 -21.09
CA SER A 184 -6.62 0.06 -21.77
C SER A 184 -7.82 -0.24 -20.87
N SER A 185 -8.97 -0.55 -21.47
CA SER A 185 -10.16 -0.93 -20.72
C SER A 185 -10.02 -2.32 -20.08
N PHE A 186 -10.70 -2.52 -18.96
CA PHE A 186 -10.74 -3.80 -18.27
C PHE A 186 -11.86 -4.70 -18.84
N GLY A 187 -11.50 -5.95 -19.14
CA GLY A 187 -12.39 -7.01 -19.62
C GLY A 187 -13.16 -7.69 -18.49
N GLU A 188 -13.30 -9.01 -18.52
CA GLU A 188 -13.97 -9.76 -17.46
C GLU A 188 -13.12 -9.82 -16.18
N GLY A 189 -13.80 -9.80 -15.03
CA GLY A 189 -13.17 -9.88 -13.71
C GLY A 189 -13.42 -11.23 -13.03
N THR A 190 -12.55 -11.60 -12.11
CA THR A 190 -12.69 -12.80 -11.27
C THR A 190 -12.34 -12.45 -9.83
N PHE A 191 -13.19 -12.87 -8.90
CA PHE A 191 -12.88 -12.89 -7.48
C PHE A 191 -12.18 -14.21 -7.12
N ILE A 192 -11.14 -14.13 -6.30
CA ILE A 192 -10.38 -15.25 -5.80
C ILE A 192 -10.54 -15.28 -4.30
N LEU A 193 -11.23 -16.30 -3.83
CA LEU A 193 -11.54 -16.49 -2.43
C LEU A 193 -10.51 -17.42 -1.78
N VAL A 194 -9.78 -16.90 -0.79
CA VAL A 194 -8.75 -17.64 -0.04
C VAL A 194 -9.21 -17.79 1.40
N LYS A 195 -9.32 -19.03 1.89
CA LYS A 195 -9.64 -19.30 3.29
C LYS A 195 -8.38 -19.11 4.14
N THR A 196 -8.43 -18.18 5.09
CA THR A 196 -7.29 -17.80 5.93
C THR A 196 -7.40 -18.30 7.37
N GLY A 197 -8.60 -18.71 7.79
CA GLY A 197 -8.81 -19.22 9.14
C GLY A 197 -10.25 -19.60 9.42
N GLU A 198 -10.54 -19.78 10.71
CA GLU A 198 -11.87 -20.04 11.25
C GLU A 198 -12.07 -19.21 12.52
N ILE A 199 -13.25 -18.62 12.66
CA ILE A 199 -13.71 -17.93 13.85
C ILE A 199 -14.54 -18.93 14.66
N HIS A 200 -14.14 -19.16 15.90
CA HIS A 200 -14.94 -19.87 16.88
C HIS A 200 -15.52 -18.85 17.86
N PRO A 201 -16.76 -18.37 17.65
CA PRO A 201 -17.36 -17.44 18.58
C PRO A 201 -17.56 -18.12 19.94
N GLU A 202 -17.02 -17.51 21.02
CA GLU A 202 -17.31 -17.98 22.37
C GLU A 202 -18.80 -17.76 22.71
N PRO A 203 -19.51 -18.75 23.27
CA PRO A 203 -20.91 -18.59 23.64
C PRO A 203 -21.09 -17.48 24.68
N GLY A 204 -21.86 -16.44 24.35
CA GLY A 204 -22.29 -15.41 25.30
C GLY A 204 -21.49 -14.10 25.29
N THR A 205 -20.41 -13.99 24.52
CA THR A 205 -19.80 -12.70 24.20
C THR A 205 -20.51 -12.13 22.97
N GLY A 206 -21.43 -11.19 23.18
CA GLY A 206 -21.99 -10.41 22.08
C GLY A 206 -20.86 -9.66 21.38
N TYR A 207 -20.40 -10.16 20.23
CA TYR A 207 -19.49 -9.44 19.35
C TYR A 207 -20.28 -8.30 18.70
N GLY A 208 -20.41 -7.19 19.42
CA GLY A 208 -20.85 -5.93 18.83
C GLY A 208 -19.78 -5.46 17.86
N GLY A 209 -20.08 -5.53 16.55
CA GLY A 209 -19.47 -4.73 15.47
C GLY A 209 -17.99 -4.38 15.61
N GLY A 210 -17.13 -5.34 15.95
CA GLY A 210 -15.69 -5.13 16.02
C GLY A 210 -15.11 -5.25 14.62
N SER A 211 -14.74 -4.12 14.00
CA SER A 211 -13.89 -4.13 12.82
C SER A 211 -12.56 -4.81 13.19
N PHE A 212 -12.32 -6.01 12.70
CA PHE A 212 -10.99 -6.60 12.74
C PHE A 212 -10.11 -5.78 11.80
N ARG A 213 -9.32 -4.85 12.35
CA ARG A 213 -8.15 -4.32 11.67
C ARG A 213 -7.04 -5.33 11.86
N ALA A 214 -6.86 -6.25 10.91
CA ALA A 214 -5.55 -6.82 10.67
C ALA A 214 -4.72 -5.69 10.03
N SER A 215 -4.13 -4.85 10.87
CA SER A 215 -3.16 -3.84 10.45
C SER A 215 -1.88 -4.56 10.03
N ALA A 216 -1.83 -5.02 8.78
CA ALA A 216 -0.59 -5.06 8.03
C ALA A 216 -0.49 -3.73 7.28
N SER A 217 -0.35 -2.63 8.03
CA SER A 217 0.21 -1.40 7.49
C SER A 217 1.68 -1.70 7.21
N LEU A 218 1.97 -2.23 6.02
CA LEU A 218 3.29 -2.12 5.41
C LEU A 218 3.48 -0.65 4.99
N GLU A 219 3.56 0.25 5.97
CA GLU A 219 4.15 1.56 5.77
C GLU A 219 5.66 1.38 5.87
N GLY A 220 6.36 1.26 4.73
CA GLY A 220 7.81 1.45 4.72
C GLY A 220 8.62 0.65 3.70
N GLU A 221 8.08 -0.42 3.12
CA GLU A 221 8.72 -1.15 2.02
C GLU A 221 7.83 -1.08 0.79
N ALA A 222 8.43 -0.87 -0.39
CA ALA A 222 7.70 -1.03 -1.65
C ALA A 222 7.02 -2.41 -1.59
N PRO A 223 5.70 -2.49 -1.80
CA PRO A 223 4.99 -3.76 -1.64
C PRO A 223 5.70 -4.82 -2.48
N ASP A 224 5.94 -6.00 -1.89
CA ASP A 224 6.23 -7.17 -2.70
C ASP A 224 5.12 -7.23 -3.74
N LEU A 225 5.50 -7.07 -5.00
CA LEU A 225 4.54 -7.02 -6.09
C LEU A 225 4.01 -8.42 -6.33
N PRO A 226 2.79 -8.56 -6.86
CA PRO A 226 2.26 -9.89 -7.15
C PRO A 226 3.12 -10.57 -8.22
N GLU A 227 3.83 -11.62 -7.84
CA GLU A 227 4.47 -12.52 -8.81
C GLU A 227 3.43 -13.41 -9.49
N GLU A 228 2.41 -13.85 -8.72
CA GLU A 228 1.37 -14.74 -9.20
C GLU A 228 0.01 -14.43 -8.56
N VAL A 229 -1.05 -14.85 -9.24
CA VAL A 229 -2.41 -14.80 -8.73
C VAL A 229 -2.59 -15.87 -7.65
N PRO A 230 -3.06 -15.52 -6.43
CA PRO A 230 -3.24 -16.49 -5.35
C PRO A 230 -4.08 -17.71 -5.75
N GLU A 231 -3.71 -18.88 -5.24
CA GLU A 231 -4.56 -20.07 -5.35
C GLU A 231 -5.79 -19.91 -4.44
N GLY A 232 -6.98 -20.15 -5.01
CA GLY A 232 -8.24 -20.01 -4.28
C GLY A 232 -9.46 -20.39 -5.11
N ILE A 233 -10.63 -20.29 -4.49
CA ILE A 233 -11.90 -20.54 -5.18
C ILE A 233 -12.20 -19.36 -6.11
N ARG A 234 -12.37 -19.63 -7.40
CA ARG A 234 -12.67 -18.61 -8.40
C ARG A 234 -14.17 -18.39 -8.50
N ILE A 235 -14.60 -17.14 -8.28
CA ILE A 235 -15.98 -16.69 -8.41
C ILE A 235 -16.02 -15.67 -9.56
N PRO A 236 -16.79 -15.91 -10.63
CA PRO A 236 -16.86 -14.98 -11.75
C PRO A 236 -17.45 -13.65 -11.31
N ALA A 237 -16.93 -12.54 -11.83
CA ALA A 237 -17.45 -11.21 -11.58
C ALA A 237 -18.24 -10.71 -12.80
N ASN A 238 -19.53 -10.40 -12.61
CA ASN A 238 -20.35 -9.80 -13.65
C ASN A 238 -20.01 -8.33 -13.79
N ARG A 239 -19.55 -7.91 -14.97
CA ARG A 239 -19.24 -6.51 -15.27
C ARG A 239 -20.51 -5.75 -15.68
N VAL A 240 -20.77 -4.64 -15.03
CA VAL A 240 -21.84 -3.69 -15.32
C VAL A 240 -21.21 -2.31 -15.54
N SER A 241 -21.42 -1.74 -16.72
CA SER A 241 -20.99 -0.36 -17.00
C SER A 241 -22.09 0.61 -16.59
N GLN A 242 -21.76 1.57 -15.73
CA GLN A 242 -22.69 2.59 -15.25
C GLN A 242 -22.04 3.98 -15.34
N GLY A 243 -22.31 4.70 -16.43
CA GLY A 243 -21.67 5.99 -16.68
C GLY A 243 -20.16 5.84 -16.83
N ASP A 244 -19.40 6.56 -16.02
CA ASP A 244 -17.93 6.55 -16.01
C ASP A 244 -17.33 5.45 -15.11
N PHE A 245 -18.16 4.51 -14.63
CA PHE A 245 -17.76 3.44 -13.74
C PHE A 245 -17.92 2.06 -14.38
N ALA A 246 -16.92 1.20 -14.18
CA ALA A 246 -17.00 -0.23 -14.38
C ALA A 246 -17.19 -0.92 -13.02
N ILE A 247 -18.34 -1.57 -12.83
CA ILE A 247 -18.71 -2.24 -11.59
C ILE A 247 -18.66 -3.74 -11.80
N TYR A 248 -17.89 -4.46 -10.99
CA TYR A 248 -17.73 -5.91 -11.02
C TYR A 248 -18.44 -6.52 -9.82
N GLN A 249 -19.44 -7.36 -10.07
CA GLN A 249 -20.32 -7.91 -9.05
C GLN A 249 -20.11 -9.43 -8.89
N GLY A 250 -19.85 -9.88 -7.66
CA GLY A 250 -19.69 -11.30 -7.32
C GLY A 250 -20.70 -11.72 -6.26
N ASP A 251 -21.31 -12.90 -6.43
CA ASP A 251 -22.28 -13.46 -5.50
C ASP A 251 -21.58 -14.36 -4.47
N PHE A 252 -21.68 -14.00 -3.18
CA PHE A 252 -21.12 -14.77 -2.07
C PHE A 252 -22.21 -15.40 -1.17
N SER A 253 -23.46 -15.45 -1.64
CA SER A 253 -24.60 -15.97 -0.89
C SER A 253 -24.41 -17.40 -0.38
N GLU A 254 -23.71 -18.26 -1.14
CA GLU A 254 -23.41 -19.64 -0.70
C GLU A 254 -22.58 -19.65 0.59
N TYR A 255 -21.62 -18.74 0.73
CA TYR A 255 -20.77 -18.63 1.91
C TYR A 255 -21.53 -17.99 3.08
N ALA A 256 -22.42 -17.04 2.79
CA ALA A 256 -23.33 -16.47 3.77
C ALA A 256 -24.30 -17.50 4.36
N GLN A 257 -24.73 -18.48 3.56
CA GLN A 257 -25.62 -19.56 3.99
C GLN A 257 -24.93 -20.60 4.89
N LYS A 258 -23.65 -20.89 4.66
CA LYS A 258 -22.90 -21.90 5.44
C LYS A 258 -22.75 -21.50 6.92
N LYS A 259 -22.48 -20.22 7.19
CA LYS A 259 -22.27 -19.68 8.55
C LYS A 259 -21.30 -20.49 9.41
N ASP A 260 -20.28 -21.08 8.77
CA ASP A 260 -19.35 -22.02 9.39
C ASP A 260 -18.22 -21.33 10.17
N GLY A 261 -18.22 -19.99 10.21
CA GLY A 261 -17.18 -19.19 10.85
C GLY A 261 -15.88 -19.10 10.06
N SER A 262 -15.80 -19.66 8.85
CA SER A 262 -14.58 -19.53 8.03
C SER A 262 -14.27 -18.06 7.76
N GLN A 263 -13.00 -17.70 7.88
CA GLN A 263 -12.48 -16.39 7.52
C GLN A 263 -11.89 -16.47 6.12
N TYR A 264 -12.24 -15.49 5.29
CA TYR A 264 -11.81 -15.41 3.92
C TYR A 264 -11.21 -14.05 3.59
N GLN A 265 -10.17 -14.08 2.76
CA GLN A 265 -9.66 -12.94 2.01
C GLN A 265 -10.13 -13.06 0.57
N VAL A 266 -10.59 -11.95 0.00
CA VAL A 266 -11.03 -11.89 -1.40
C VAL A 266 -10.07 -11.03 -2.18
N TYR A 267 -9.39 -11.63 -3.14
CA TYR A 267 -8.60 -10.94 -4.14
C TYR A 267 -9.47 -10.73 -5.39
N PHE A 268 -9.23 -9.66 -6.12
CA PHE A 268 -9.89 -9.40 -7.39
C PHE A 268 -8.85 -9.27 -8.49
N THR A 269 -9.11 -9.93 -9.61
CA THR A 269 -8.29 -9.85 -10.81
C THR A 269 -9.13 -9.51 -12.04
N ALA A 270 -8.58 -8.71 -12.93
CA ALA A 270 -9.17 -8.40 -14.23
C ALA A 270 -8.04 -8.26 -15.26
N GLU A 271 -8.30 -8.71 -16.48
CA GLU A 271 -7.37 -8.54 -17.60
C GLU A 271 -7.79 -7.32 -18.42
N THR A 272 -6.82 -6.50 -18.82
CA THR A 272 -7.08 -5.41 -19.79
C THR A 272 -7.18 -5.97 -21.20
N ASP A 273 -7.84 -5.26 -22.11
CA ASP A 273 -7.89 -5.65 -23.53
C ASP A 273 -6.48 -5.73 -24.17
N GLY A 274 -5.49 -5.07 -23.56
CA GLY A 274 -4.08 -5.15 -23.91
C GLY A 274 -3.34 -6.40 -23.38
N GLY A 275 -4.04 -7.32 -22.72
CA GLY A 275 -3.49 -8.58 -22.21
C GLY A 275 -2.73 -8.47 -20.88
N LEU A 276 -2.88 -7.37 -20.14
CA LEU A 276 -2.24 -7.18 -18.85
C LEU A 276 -3.20 -7.54 -17.71
N THR A 277 -2.83 -8.53 -16.90
CA THR A 277 -3.61 -8.91 -15.72
C THR A 277 -3.31 -7.96 -14.57
N TYR A 278 -4.35 -7.44 -13.93
CA TYR A 278 -4.26 -6.68 -12.69
C TYR A 278 -4.78 -7.49 -11.51
N LEU A 279 -4.23 -7.26 -10.33
CA LEU A 279 -4.58 -7.98 -9.10
C LEU A 279 -4.56 -7.04 -7.87
N THR A 280 -5.54 -7.19 -6.98
CA THR A 280 -5.51 -6.55 -5.64
C THR A 280 -4.50 -7.26 -4.74
N TYR A 281 -3.22 -6.90 -4.82
CA TYR A 281 -2.13 -7.49 -4.02
C TYR A 281 -1.20 -6.36 -3.54
N PRO A 282 -0.47 -6.47 -2.42
CA PRO A 282 -0.47 -7.55 -1.42
C PRO A 282 -1.75 -7.63 -0.58
N ASN A 283 -2.55 -6.56 -0.59
CA ASN A 283 -3.75 -6.48 0.23
C ASN A 283 -4.98 -7.02 -0.53
N PRO A 284 -5.76 -7.95 0.07
CA PRO A 284 -7.01 -8.41 -0.53
C PRO A 284 -7.98 -7.24 -0.68
N ALA A 285 -8.90 -7.29 -1.64
CA ALA A 285 -9.92 -6.26 -1.84
C ALA A 285 -10.80 -6.11 -0.58
N VAL A 286 -11.22 -7.25 -0.02
CA VAL A 286 -12.02 -7.33 1.21
C VAL A 286 -11.65 -8.57 2.02
N GLU A 287 -11.99 -8.55 3.30
CA GLU A 287 -12.02 -9.75 4.14
C GLU A 287 -13.43 -9.94 4.70
N PHE A 288 -13.85 -11.20 4.85
CA PHE A 288 -15.14 -11.49 5.47
C PHE A 288 -15.16 -12.81 6.22
N SER A 289 -16.13 -12.92 7.13
CA SER A 289 -16.52 -14.17 7.76
C SER A 289 -18.01 -14.17 8.08
N PHE A 290 -18.67 -15.31 7.85
CA PHE A 290 -20.07 -15.54 8.21
C PHE A 290 -20.12 -16.59 9.31
N TYR A 291 -20.78 -16.29 10.43
CA TYR A 291 -20.89 -17.20 11.58
C TYR A 291 -22.29 -17.20 12.18
N GLU A 292 -22.57 -18.16 13.05
CA GLU A 292 -23.83 -18.22 13.77
C GLU A 292 -24.04 -16.94 14.60
N GLY A 293 -25.10 -16.19 14.27
CA GLY A 293 -25.46 -14.96 14.98
C GLY A 293 -24.78 -13.67 14.49
N GLY A 294 -23.97 -13.71 13.43
CA GLY A 294 -23.36 -12.48 12.90
C GLY A 294 -22.55 -12.63 11.62
N THR A 295 -22.01 -11.49 11.19
CA THR A 295 -21.15 -11.37 10.00
C THR A 295 -20.05 -10.36 10.27
N SER A 296 -18.84 -10.64 9.82
CA SER A 296 -17.73 -9.69 9.78
C SER A 296 -17.38 -9.39 8.33
N ARG A 297 -17.26 -8.10 7.99
CA ARG A 297 -16.87 -7.62 6.66
C ARG A 297 -15.94 -6.42 6.84
N SER A 298 -14.84 -6.41 6.11
CA SER A 298 -13.91 -5.29 6.04
C SER A 298 -13.52 -5.02 4.59
N THR A 299 -13.18 -3.77 4.31
CA THR A 299 -12.49 -3.38 3.08
C THR A 299 -11.02 -3.16 3.43
N SER A 300 -10.13 -3.73 2.63
CA SER A 300 -8.69 -3.77 2.92
C SER A 300 -7.83 -3.27 1.75
N GLY A 301 -8.27 -3.52 0.51
CA GLY A 301 -7.53 -3.20 -0.71
C GLY A 301 -8.24 -2.13 -1.50
N SER A 302 -7.54 -1.02 -1.76
CA SER A 302 -8.00 0.09 -2.61
C SER A 302 -7.20 0.23 -3.90
N ARG A 303 -6.32 -0.72 -4.19
CA ARG A 303 -5.42 -0.68 -5.34
C ARG A 303 -5.30 -2.03 -6.01
N MET A 304 -5.08 -2.00 -7.32
CA MET A 304 -4.64 -3.15 -8.10
C MET A 304 -3.31 -2.83 -8.79
N TYR A 305 -2.50 -3.86 -8.95
CA TYR A 305 -1.18 -3.79 -9.59
C TYR A 305 -1.15 -4.75 -10.76
N PRO A 306 -0.43 -4.41 -11.85
CA PRO A 306 -0.23 -5.35 -12.93
C PRO A 306 0.64 -6.52 -12.48
N VAL A 307 0.28 -7.71 -12.92
CA VAL A 307 1.03 -8.95 -12.72
C VAL A 307 1.89 -9.17 -13.96
N PHE A 308 3.21 -9.10 -13.77
CA PHE A 308 4.16 -9.37 -14.84
C PHE A 308 4.64 -10.82 -14.73
N ASP A 309 4.41 -11.62 -15.77
CA ASP A 309 4.99 -12.97 -15.87
C ASP A 309 6.50 -12.84 -16.15
N LEU A 310 7.29 -12.65 -15.08
CA LEU A 310 8.74 -12.50 -15.13
C LEU A 310 9.47 -13.85 -15.32
N GLN A 311 8.76 -14.98 -15.44
CA GLN A 311 9.35 -16.33 -15.53
C GLN A 311 9.55 -16.87 -16.96
N LYS A 312 9.50 -16.02 -17.99
CA LYS A 312 9.87 -16.41 -19.35
C LYS A 312 11.15 -15.73 -19.83
N ASP A 313 12.29 -16.15 -19.30
CA ASP A 313 13.60 -16.07 -20.00
C ASP A 313 14.50 -17.25 -19.59
#